data_AF-A0A662SJX6-F1
#
_entry.id   AF-A0A662SJX6-F1
#
_cell.length_a   1.000
_cell.length_b   1.000
_cell.length_c   1.000
_cell.angle_alpha   90.00
_cell.angle_beta   90.00
_cell.angle_gamma   90.00
#
_symmetry.space_group_name_H-M   'P 1'
#
loop_
_entity.id
_entity.type
_entity.pdbx_description
1 polymer ?
#
loop_
_entity_poly.entity_id
_entity_poly.type
_entity_poly.pdbx_seq_one_letter_code
_entity_poly.pdbx_strand_id
1 'polypeptide(L)'
;MDREFEKLLADVSRSLKELAELIDRYLEKSMPVEARLEMLKEKFPENLKKLVTFEAVDNRVVVKPRGYLGNENFKQIAEIIREAGGEYVSAGKESHFLVPKR
;
A
#
# COMPACT_ATOMS: atom_id res chain seq x y z
N MET A 1 -2.89 -43.42 -8.65
CA MET A 1 -3.54 -42.52 -7.69
C MET A 1 -4.99 -42.38 -8.12
N ASP A 2 -5.93 -42.30 -7.19
CA ASP A 2 -7.36 -42.19 -7.49
C ASP A 2 -7.68 -40.79 -8.09
N ARG A 3 -8.31 -40.75 -9.27
CA ARG A 3 -8.65 -39.50 -9.96
C ARG A 3 -9.65 -38.65 -9.14
N GLU A 4 -10.48 -39.28 -8.31
CA GLU A 4 -11.36 -38.54 -7.41
C GLU A 4 -10.57 -37.83 -6.31
N PHE A 5 -9.55 -38.49 -5.77
CA PHE A 5 -8.67 -37.90 -4.77
C PHE A 5 -7.88 -36.71 -5.32
N GLU A 6 -7.34 -36.81 -6.54
CA GLU A 6 -6.65 -35.70 -7.20
C GLU A 6 -7.58 -34.48 -7.41
N LYS A 7 -8.84 -34.72 -7.81
CA LYS A 7 -9.83 -33.64 -7.96
C LYS A 7 -10.15 -32.98 -6.61
N LEU A 8 -10.35 -33.78 -5.56
CA LEU A 8 -10.60 -33.26 -4.21
C LEU A 8 -9.45 -32.37 -3.73
N LEU A 9 -8.20 -32.78 -3.93
CA LEU A 9 -7.03 -31.97 -3.58
C LEU A 9 -7.00 -30.64 -4.36
N ALA A 10 -7.35 -30.65 -5.64
CA ALA A 10 -7.41 -29.45 -6.45
C ALA A 10 -8.49 -28.48 -5.97
N ASP A 11 -9.67 -28.99 -5.61
CA ASP A 11 -10.78 -28.18 -5.09
C ASP A 11 -10.48 -27.60 -3.70
N VAL A 12 -9.82 -28.37 -2.83
CA VAL A 12 -9.33 -27.87 -1.53
C VAL A 12 -8.29 -26.77 -1.73
N SER A 13 -7.31 -26.99 -2.62
CA SER A 13 -6.28 -25.99 -2.93
C SER A 13 -6.88 -24.67 -3.43
N ARG A 14 -7.88 -24.75 -4.32
CA ARG A 14 -8.61 -23.57 -4.81
C ARG A 14 -9.34 -22.85 -3.68
N SER A 15 -10.09 -23.60 -2.86
CA SER A 15 -10.85 -23.03 -1.74
C SER A 15 -9.94 -22.33 -0.72
N LEU A 16 -8.77 -22.92 -0.43
CA LEU A 16 -7.77 -22.30 0.45
C LEU A 16 -7.23 -21.00 -0.14
N LYS A 17 -6.99 -20.94 -1.46
CA LYS A 17 -6.55 -19.71 -2.12
C LYS A 17 -7.62 -18.62 -2.06
N GLU A 18 -8.87 -18.96 -2.33
CA GLU A 18 -9.99 -18.01 -2.24
C GLU A 18 -10.17 -17.47 -0.81
N LEU A 19 -10.03 -18.32 0.20
CA LEU A 19 -10.06 -17.91 1.60
C LEU A 19 -8.89 -16.99 1.97
N ALA A 20 -7.67 -17.28 1.50
CA ALA A 20 -6.53 -16.40 1.71
C ALA A 20 -6.79 -14.99 1.14
N GLU A 21 -7.29 -14.90 -0.10
CA GLU A 21 -7.65 -13.63 -0.73
C GLU A 21 -8.79 -12.88 0.00
N LEU A 22 -9.71 -13.60 0.66
CA LEU A 22 -10.74 -12.98 1.51
C LEU A 22 -10.17 -12.44 2.82
N ILE A 23 -9.28 -13.20 3.46
CA ILE A 23 -8.60 -12.79 4.70
C ILE A 23 -7.74 -11.56 4.43
N ASP A 24 -6.96 -11.55 3.35
CA ASP A 24 -6.11 -10.41 2.98
C ASP A 24 -6.94 -9.14 2.81
N ARG A 25 -8.07 -9.22 2.10
CA ARG A 25 -9.02 -8.09 1.95
C ARG A 25 -9.62 -7.63 3.27
N TYR A 26 -9.96 -8.55 4.17
CA TYR A 26 -10.50 -8.19 5.48
C TYR A 26 -9.44 -7.50 6.35
N LEU A 27 -8.22 -8.01 6.35
CA LEU A 27 -7.10 -7.44 7.09
C LEU A 27 -6.75 -6.05 6.55
N GLU A 28 -6.69 -5.87 5.22
CA GLU A 28 -6.52 -4.55 4.60
C GLU A 28 -7.60 -3.55 5.07
N LYS A 29 -8.87 -3.97 5.03
CA LYS A 29 -10.02 -3.12 5.38
C LYS A 29 -10.12 -2.81 6.87
N SER A 30 -9.71 -3.74 7.73
CA SER A 30 -9.74 -3.56 9.18
C SER A 30 -8.50 -2.85 9.73
N MET A 31 -7.43 -2.72 8.93
CA MET A 31 -6.20 -2.09 9.36
C MET A 31 -6.44 -0.63 9.81
N PRO A 32 -5.98 -0.26 11.01
CA PRO A 32 -5.96 1.14 11.43
C PRO A 32 -5.07 1.97 10.49
N VAL A 33 -5.50 3.19 10.17
CA VAL A 33 -4.75 4.06 9.25
C VAL A 33 -3.37 4.41 9.82
N GLU A 34 -3.23 4.46 11.14
CA GLU A 34 -1.99 4.68 11.86
C GLU A 34 -1.00 3.53 11.65
N ALA A 35 -1.47 2.28 11.73
CA ALA A 35 -0.64 1.11 11.46
C ALA A 35 -0.16 1.11 10.00
N ARG A 36 -1.06 1.46 9.06
CA ARG A 36 -0.71 1.60 7.64
C ARG A 36 0.33 2.70 7.41
N LEU A 37 0.23 3.81 8.13
CA LEU A 37 1.18 4.91 8.08
C LEU A 37 2.57 4.48 8.55
N GLU A 38 2.66 3.73 9.65
CA GLU A 38 3.96 3.22 10.14
C GLU A 38 4.57 2.20 9.17
N MET A 39 3.79 1.26 8.62
CA MET A 39 4.26 0.34 7.58
C MET A 39 4.75 1.08 6.32
N LEU A 40 4.06 2.16 5.94
CA LEU A 40 4.50 2.98 4.80
C LEU A 40 5.80 3.70 5.10
N LYS A 41 5.97 4.25 6.31
CA LYS A 41 7.24 4.85 6.72
C LYS A 41 8.36 3.83 6.65
N GLU A 42 8.19 2.61 7.14
CA GLU A 42 9.24 1.57 7.11
C GLU A 42 9.77 1.27 5.70
N LYS A 43 8.93 1.39 4.66
CA LYS A 43 9.32 1.21 3.26
C LYS A 43 10.20 2.35 2.70
N PHE A 44 10.20 3.52 3.32
CA PHE A 44 11.00 4.66 2.84
C PHE A 44 12.44 4.60 3.36
N PRO A 45 13.44 4.71 2.46
CA PRO A 45 14.81 5.05 2.82
C PRO A 45 14.89 6.37 3.59
N GLU A 46 15.84 6.48 4.53
CA GLU A 46 15.96 7.65 5.41
C GLU A 46 16.20 8.96 4.64
N ASN A 47 16.94 8.90 3.53
CA ASN A 47 17.16 10.04 2.65
C ASN A 47 15.88 10.56 1.98
N LEU A 48 14.87 9.70 1.78
CA LEU A 48 13.57 10.09 1.23
C LEU A 48 12.58 10.48 2.33
N LYS A 49 12.58 9.78 3.48
CA LYS A 49 11.74 10.12 4.64
C LYS A 49 11.84 11.58 5.03
N LYS A 50 13.07 12.11 5.11
CA LYS A 50 13.32 13.51 5.50
C LYS A 50 12.79 14.54 4.51
N LEU A 51 12.45 14.14 3.27
CA LEU A 51 11.95 15.04 2.23
C LEU A 51 10.43 15.19 2.25
N VAL A 52 9.73 14.38 3.04
CA VAL A 52 8.26 14.35 3.11
C VAL A 52 7.75 14.42 4.54
N THR A 53 6.46 14.72 4.70
CA THR A 53 5.70 14.47 5.93
C THR A 53 4.68 13.37 5.67
N PHE A 54 4.33 12.61 6.71
CA PHE A 54 3.31 11.57 6.66
C PHE A 54 2.19 11.94 7.62
N GLU A 55 0.95 11.94 7.14
CA GLU A 55 -0.23 12.29 7.92
C GLU A 55 -1.33 11.24 7.69
N ALA A 56 -1.95 10.76 8.77
CA ALA A 56 -3.16 9.95 8.69
C ALA A 56 -4.36 10.91 8.72
N VAL A 57 -5.14 10.95 7.63
CA VAL A 57 -6.26 11.87 7.45
C VAL A 57 -7.42 11.11 6.82
N ASP A 58 -8.62 11.21 7.40
CA ASP A 58 -9.86 10.63 6.87
C ASP A 58 -9.70 9.18 6.38
N ASN A 59 -9.02 8.35 7.19
CA ASN A 59 -8.80 6.93 6.90
C ASN A 59 -7.89 6.70 5.67
N ARG A 60 -7.00 7.65 5.37
CA ARG A 60 -6.00 7.60 4.30
C ARG A 60 -4.65 8.06 4.83
N VAL A 61 -3.57 7.68 4.16
CA VAL A 61 -2.24 8.22 4.44
C VAL A 61 -1.91 9.25 3.36
N VAL A 62 -1.66 10.48 3.79
CA VAL A 62 -1.22 11.58 2.93
C VAL A 62 0.29 11.77 3.15
N VAL A 63 1.05 11.83 2.05
CA VAL A 63 2.49 12.08 2.08
C VAL A 63 2.77 13.37 1.33
N LYS A 64 3.15 14.43 2.05
CA LYS A 64 3.36 15.76 1.45
C LYS A 64 4.86 16.03 1.26
N PRO A 65 5.29 16.49 0.07
CA PRO A 65 6.64 17.01 -0.12
C PRO A 65 6.90 18.22 0.79
N ARG A 66 8.07 18.26 1.43
CA ARG A 66 8.52 19.45 2.18
C ARG A 66 9.06 20.56 1.27
N GLY A 67 9.29 20.25 0.00
CA GLY A 67 9.82 21.16 -1.01
C GLY A 67 9.91 20.47 -2.37
N TYR A 68 10.62 21.08 -3.31
CA TYR A 68 10.86 20.48 -4.62
C TYR A 68 11.72 19.21 -4.48
N LEU A 69 11.18 18.07 -4.94
CA LEU A 69 11.83 16.77 -4.81
C LEU A 69 12.88 16.51 -5.91
N GLY A 70 12.77 17.17 -7.06
CA GLY A 70 13.52 16.79 -8.26
C GLY A 70 13.02 15.50 -8.89
N ASN A 71 13.46 15.22 -10.12
CA ASN A 71 12.96 14.10 -10.92
C ASN A 71 13.24 12.73 -10.28
N GLU A 72 14.45 12.56 -9.73
CA GLU A 72 14.91 11.29 -9.17
C GLU A 72 14.17 10.94 -7.87
N ASN A 73 14.20 11.81 -6.85
CA ASN A 73 13.50 11.54 -5.59
C ASN A 73 11.99 11.41 -5.81
N PHE A 74 11.41 12.23 -6.71
CA PHE A 74 10.00 12.10 -7.05
C PHE A 74 9.67 10.71 -7.60
N LYS A 75 10.46 10.20 -8.55
CA LYS A 75 10.25 8.86 -9.12
C LYS A 75 10.35 7.77 -8.07
N GLN A 76 11.38 7.81 -7.23
CA GLN A 76 11.57 6.80 -6.16
C GLN A 76 10.40 6.82 -5.17
N ILE A 77 9.97 8.01 -4.73
CA ILE A 77 8.81 8.15 -3.84
C ILE A 77 7.53 7.66 -4.52
N ALA A 78 7.31 8.05 -5.78
CA ALA A 78 6.13 7.63 -6.54
C ALA A 78 6.07 6.11 -6.71
N GLU A 79 7.21 5.45 -6.89
CA GLU A 79 7.30 3.99 -6.98
C GLU A 79 6.89 3.33 -5.67
N ILE A 80 7.43 3.76 -4.53
CA ILE A 80 7.06 3.23 -3.20
C ILE A 80 5.56 3.44 -2.93
N ILE A 81 5.04 4.62 -3.27
CA ILE A 81 3.61 4.94 -3.10
C ILE A 81 2.74 4.02 -3.98
N ARG A 82 3.12 3.81 -5.25
CA ARG A 82 2.40 2.93 -6.17
C ARG A 82 2.39 1.48 -5.69
N GLU A 83 3.51 0.98 -5.16
CA GLU A 83 3.59 -0.35 -4.55
C GLU A 83 2.71 -0.46 -3.29
N ALA A 84 2.58 0.62 -2.52
CA ALA A 84 1.63 0.71 -1.42
C ALA A 84 0.16 0.89 -1.87
N GLY A 85 -0.09 0.91 -3.18
CA GLY A 85 -1.42 1.04 -3.76
C GLY A 85 -1.96 2.47 -3.77
N GLY A 86 -1.09 3.46 -3.60
CA GLY A 86 -1.41 4.88 -3.68
C GLY A 86 -1.05 5.51 -5.02
N GLU A 87 -1.22 6.83 -5.08
CA GLU A 87 -1.01 7.64 -6.27
C GLU A 87 -0.51 9.05 -5.93
N TYR A 88 -0.07 9.78 -6.95
CA TYR A 88 0.26 11.20 -6.84
C TYR A 88 -0.94 12.06 -7.26
N VAL A 89 -1.27 13.05 -6.45
CA VAL A 89 -2.33 14.03 -6.69
C VAL A 89 -1.68 15.36 -7.04
N SER A 90 -1.85 15.79 -8.30
CA SER A 90 -1.40 17.11 -8.76
C SER A 90 -2.40 18.19 -8.37
N ALA A 91 -2.03 19.07 -7.44
CA ALA A 91 -2.89 20.13 -6.90
C ALA A 91 -2.13 21.45 -6.68
N GLY A 92 -1.07 21.70 -7.46
CA GLY A 92 -0.22 22.88 -7.31
C GLY A 92 0.50 22.86 -5.96
N LYS A 93 0.23 23.86 -5.11
CA LYS A 93 0.83 23.97 -3.76
C LYS A 93 0.40 22.85 -2.82
N GLU A 94 -0.77 22.27 -3.05
CA GLU A 94 -1.32 21.18 -2.25
C GLU A 94 -1.02 19.81 -2.86
N SER A 95 -0.06 19.73 -3.80
CA SER A 95 0.28 18.44 -4.42
C SER A 95 0.86 17.49 -3.39
N HIS A 96 0.38 16.25 -3.39
CA HIS A 96 0.72 15.25 -2.40
C HIS A 96 0.63 13.86 -3.00
N PHE A 97 1.19 12.88 -2.29
CA PHE A 97 0.90 11.48 -2.54
C PHE A 97 -0.20 11.01 -1.59
N LEU A 98 -1.05 10.12 -2.06
CA LEU A 98 -2.18 9.59 -1.31
C LEU A 98 -2.15 8.08 -1.35
N VAL A 99 -2.19 7.43 -0.18
CA VAL A 99 -2.42 6.00 -0.07
C VAL A 99 -3.79 5.79 0.56
N PRO A 100 -4.78 5.31 -0.21
CA PRO A 100 -6.10 5.04 0.34
C PRO A 100 -6.05 3.85 1.30
N LYS A 101 -7.02 3.78 2.20
CA LYS A 101 -7.36 2.50 2.82
C LYS A 101 -8.11 1.66 1.81
N ARG A 102 -7.66 0.42 1.63
CA ARG A 102 -8.33 -0.60 0.82
C ARG A 102 -9.28 -1.37 1.71
#